data_AF-A0A2V6MQD9-F1
#
_entry.id   AF-A0A2V6MQD9-F1
#
_cell.length_a   1.000
_cell.length_b   1.000
_cell.length_c   1.000
_cell.angle_alpha   90.00
_cell.angle_beta   90.00
_cell.angle_gamma   90.00
#
_symmetry.space_group_name_H-M   'P 1'
#
loop_
_entity.id
_entity.type
_entity.pdbx_description
1 polymer ?
#
loop_
_entity_poly.entity_id
_entity_poly.type
_entity_poly.pdbx_seq_one_letter_code
_entity_poly.pdbx_strand_id
1 'polypeptide(L)' 'GKIAAPAVAEERDHLTPDCPLCGSEMKLRTARRGANTGQKFWGCSNFPACRRTRDL' A
#
# COMPACT_ATOMS: atom_id res chain seq x y z
N GLY A 1 -23.97 6.02 -26.38
CA GLY A 1 -23.20 6.90 -25.49
C GLY A 1 -22.63 6.04 -24.38
N LYS A 2 -21.34 6.19 -24.07
CA LYS A 2 -20.67 5.41 -23.02
C LYS A 2 -21.22 5.81 -21.66
N ILE A 3 -22.07 4.97 -21.06
CA ILE A 3 -22.37 5.06 -19.63
C ILE A 3 -21.17 4.51 -18.87
N ALA A 4 -20.23 5.40 -18.52
CA ALA A 4 -19.20 5.06 -17.55
C ALA A 4 -19.88 5.02 -16.17
N ALA A 5 -19.85 3.85 -15.53
CA ALA A 5 -20.29 3.63 -14.16
C ALA A 5 -19.67 4.68 -13.23
N PRO A 6 -20.36 5.09 -12.15
CA PRO A 6 -19.82 6.08 -11.25
C PRO A 6 -18.52 5.55 -10.66
N ALA A 7 -17.50 6.41 -10.67
CA ALA A 7 -16.24 6.22 -10.00
C ALA A 7 -16.51 6.03 -8.50
N VAL A 8 -16.58 4.78 -8.04
CA VAL A 8 -16.53 4.45 -6.61
C VAL A 8 -15.09 4.65 -6.12
N ALA A 9 -14.70 5.92 -5.99
CA ALA A 9 -13.38 6.36 -5.51
C ALA A 9 -13.40 6.78 -4.03
N GLU A 10 -14.47 6.46 -3.31
CA GLU A 10 -14.71 7.00 -1.96
C GLU A 10 -15.28 5.95 -0.99
N GLU A 11 -14.91 4.68 -1.16
CA GLU A 11 -14.81 3.77 -0.02
C GLU A 11 -13.34 3.35 0.04
N ARG A 12 -12.50 4.28 0.51
CA ARG A 12 -11.10 3.99 0.77
C ARG A 12 -11.07 3.02 1.92
N ASP A 13 -11.07 1.74 1.57
CA ASP A 13 -10.45 0.63 2.26
C ASP A 13 -9.69 1.09 3.52
N HIS A 14 -10.41 1.18 4.65
CA HIS A 14 -9.80 1.46 5.95
C HIS A 14 -8.82 0.34 6.39
N LEU A 15 -8.64 -0.69 5.56
CA LEU A 15 -7.67 -1.76 5.75
C LEU A 15 -6.25 -1.35 5.34
N THR A 16 -6.11 -0.29 4.53
CA THR A 16 -4.80 0.19 4.10
C THR A 16 -4.21 1.11 5.19
N PRO A 17 -3.14 0.70 5.90
CA PRO A 17 -2.63 1.50 7.00
C PRO A 17 -1.84 2.71 6.49
N ASP A 18 -1.85 3.78 7.28
CA ASP A 18 -0.94 4.90 7.08
C ASP A 18 0.49 4.57 7.55
N CYS A 19 1.45 5.20 6.90
CA CYS A 19 2.86 5.08 7.26
C CYS A 19 3.12 5.81 8.58
N PRO A 20 3.58 5.12 9.64
CA PRO A 20 3.80 5.73 10.95
C PRO A 20 4.96 6.73 10.98
N LEU A 21 5.74 6.83 9.90
CA LEU A 21 6.88 7.74 9.81
C LEU A 21 6.53 9.05 9.08
N CYS A 22 5.65 9.02 8.07
CA CYS A 22 5.41 10.18 7.20
C CYS A 22 3.92 10.46 6.92
N GLY A 23 3.01 9.63 7.44
CA GLY A 23 1.57 9.79 7.26
C GLY A 23 1.04 9.45 5.85
N SER A 24 1.90 9.13 4.88
CA SER A 24 1.45 8.68 3.56
C SER A 24 0.88 7.26 3.62
N GLU A 25 -0.07 6.96 2.74
CA GLU A 25 -0.65 5.62 2.58
C GLU A 25 0.43 4.53 2.39
N MET A 26 0.23 3.33 2.93
CA MET A 26 1.08 2.17 2.66
C MET A 26 0.50 1.29 1.56
N LYS A 27 1.35 0.56 0.84
CA LYS A 27 0.94 -0.36 -0.22
C LYS A 27 1.33 -1.79 0.13
N LEU A 28 0.45 -2.73 -0.16
CA LEU A 28 0.71 -4.16 -0.02
C LEU A 28 1.76 -4.57 -1.06
N ARG A 29 2.87 -5.14 -0.60
CA ARG A 29 3.98 -5.59 -1.45
C ARG A 29 4.36 -7.01 -1.08
N THR A 30 4.90 -7.75 -2.04
CA THR A 30 5.46 -9.09 -1.81
C THR A 30 6.98 -9.01 -1.82
N ALA A 31 7.62 -9.57 -0.80
CA ALA A 31 9.06 -9.67 -0.73
C ALA A 31 9.57 -10.58 -1.86
N ARG A 32 10.52 -10.07 -2.63
CA ARG A 32 11.04 -10.74 -3.84
C ARG A 32 12.37 -11.46 -3.62
N ARG A 33 13.04 -11.19 -2.49
CA ARG A 33 14.40 -11.68 -2.19
C ARG A 33 14.59 -11.86 -0.68
N GLY A 34 15.55 -12.71 -0.31
CA GLY A 34 15.93 -12.98 1.07
C GLY A 34 15.03 -14.00 1.77
N ALA A 35 15.20 -14.14 3.10
CA ALA A 35 14.50 -15.13 3.92
C ALA A 35 12.96 -14.99 3.89
N ASN A 36 12.45 -13.79 3.59
CA ASN A 36 11.01 -13.50 3.58
C ASN A 36 10.39 -13.57 2.18
N THR A 37 11.08 -14.15 1.19
CA THR A 37 10.56 -14.22 -0.20
C THR A 37 9.18 -14.86 -0.24
N GLY A 38 8.24 -14.22 -0.97
CA GLY A 38 6.85 -14.65 -1.07
C GLY A 38 5.93 -14.10 0.02
N GLN A 39 6.47 -13.62 1.14
CA GLN A 39 5.67 -12.99 2.19
C GLN A 39 5.22 -11.58 1.77
N LYS A 40 3.99 -11.23 2.12
CA LYS A 40 3.47 -9.89 1.92
C LYS A 40 3.88 -8.98 3.07
N PHE A 41 3.98 -7.68 2.82
CA PHE A 41 4.25 -6.65 3.82
C PHE A 41 3.67 -5.31 3.34
N TRP A 42 3.45 -4.38 4.26
CA TRP A 42 3.12 -3.00 3.95
C TRP A 42 4.39 -2.20 3.70
N GLY A 43 4.51 -1.56 2.54
CA GLY A 43 5.61 -0.64 2.23
C GLY A 43 5.08 0.76 1.93
N CYS A 44 5.73 1.80 2.44
CA CYS A 44 5.30 3.18 2.20
C CYS A 44 5.16 3.48 0.69
N SER A 45 4.07 4.17 0.33
CA SER A 45 3.83 4.65 -1.04
C SER A 45 4.90 5.64 -1.52
N ASN A 46 5.49 6.41 -0.60
CA ASN A 46 6.48 7.44 -0.89
C ASN A 46 7.93 6.90 -1.01
N PHE A 47 8.10 5.60 -1.19
CA PHE A 47 9.41 5.02 -1.52
C PHE A 47 9.89 5.57 -2.88
N PRO A 48 11.18 5.97 -3.04
CA PRO A 48 12.32 5.72 -2.15
C PRO A 48 12.56 6.77 -1.06
N ALA A 49 11.82 7.88 -1.06
CA ALA A 49 11.98 8.97 -0.08
C ALA A 49 11.62 8.53 1.36
N CYS A 50 10.63 7.64 1.51
CA CYS A 50 10.32 6.99 2.77
C CYS A 50 10.41 5.46 2.61
N ARG A 51 11.29 4.82 3.39
CA ARG A 51 11.57 3.37 3.32
C ARG A 51 10.89 2.57 4.43
N ARG A 52 9.97 3.16 5.18
CA ARG A 52 9.30 2.47 6.28
C ARG A 52 8.43 1.32 5.73
N THR A 53 8.56 0.17 6.36
CA THR A 53 7.73 -1.01 6.13
C THR A 53 7.05 -1.43 7.43
N ARG A 54 5.99 -2.23 7.31
CA ARG A 54 5.36 -2.95 8.41
C ARG A 54 5.07 -4.36 7.91
N ASP A 55 5.27 -5.34 8.77
CA ASP A 55 4.81 -6.69 8.51
C ASP A 55 3.28 -6.73 8.52
N LEU A 56 2.71 -7.75 7.86
CA LEU A 56 1.28 -8.06 7.92
C LEU A 56 0.97 -8.98 9.09
#